data_AF-A0A924E286-F1
#
_entry.id   AF-A0A924E286-F1
#
_cell.length_a   1.000
_cell.length_b   1.000
_cell.length_c   1.000
_cell.angle_alpha   90.00
_cell.angle_beta   90.00
_cell.angle_gamma   90.00
#
_symmetry.space_group_name_H-M   'P 1'
#
loop_
_entity.id
_entity.type
_entity.pdbx_description
1 polymer ?
#
loop_
_entity_poly.entity_id
_entity_poly.type
_entity_poly.pdbx_seq_one_letter_code
_entity_poly.pdbx_strand_id
1 'polypeptide(L)' 'MKAVAGTIKRLRDGILRFIRSRITTGKPEGINRRIKAAARRTFGFKSFEYYRTIIYLIAAKLALPVSA' A
#
# COMPACT_ATOMS: atom_id res chain seq x y z
N MET A 1 9.57 -4.88 24.71
CA MET A 1 10.67 -5.58 24.02
C MET A 1 10.38 -7.04 23.65
N LYS A 2 9.71 -7.85 24.51
CA LYS A 2 9.43 -9.28 24.21
C LYS A 2 8.65 -9.52 22.88
N ALA A 3 7.65 -8.70 22.58
CA ALA A 3 6.84 -8.83 21.35
C ALA A 3 7.65 -8.60 20.06
N VAL A 4 8.60 -7.66 20.08
CA VAL A 4 9.50 -7.38 18.96
C VAL A 4 10.42 -8.58 18.73
N ALA A 5 11.04 -9.09 19.80
CA ALA A 5 11.89 -10.29 19.72
C ALA A 5 11.13 -11.51 19.17
N GLY A 6 9.89 -11.73 19.61
CA GLY A 6 9.03 -12.80 19.08
C GLY A 6 8.71 -12.61 17.59
N THR A 7 8.45 -11.37 17.16
CA THR A 7 8.18 -11.04 15.76
C THR A 7 9.39 -11.27 14.87
N ILE A 8 10.59 -10.86 15.33
CA ILE A 8 11.86 -11.09 14.61
C ILE A 8 12.11 -12.60 14.46
N LYS A 9 11.94 -13.37 15.55
CA LYS A 9 12.12 -14.83 15.50
C LYS A 9 11.15 -15.49 14.50
N ARG A 10 9.89 -15.05 14.46
CA ARG A 10 8.86 -15.56 13.54
C ARG A 10 9.14 -15.20 12.07
N LEU A 11 9.72 -14.02 11.81
CA LEU A 11 9.97 -13.52 10.45
C LEU A 11 11.41 -13.76 9.96
N ARG A 12 12.21 -14.52 10.69
CA ARG A 12 13.63 -14.79 10.41
C ARG A 12 13.90 -15.18 8.96
N ASP A 13 13.08 -16.05 8.38
CA ASP A 13 13.28 -16.53 7.01
C ASP A 13 13.11 -15.42 5.97
N GLY A 14 12.16 -14.50 6.20
CA GLY A 14 11.98 -13.32 5.35
C GLY A 14 13.17 -12.36 5.45
N ILE A 15 13.68 -12.15 6.67
CA ILE A 15 14.85 -11.31 6.94
C ILE A 15 16.09 -11.88 6.22
N LEU A 16 16.34 -13.18 6.32
CA LEU A 16 17.48 -13.82 5.66
C LEU A 16 17.31 -13.81 4.12
N ARG A 17 16.08 -14.03 3.63
CA ARG A 17 15.79 -14.01 2.18
C ARG A 17 16.08 -12.66 1.54
N PHE A 18 15.91 -11.57 2.28
CA PHE A 18 16.21 -10.21 1.80
C PHE A 18 17.67 -10.05 1.34
N ILE A 19 18.62 -10.73 1.98
CA ILE A 19 20.06 -10.66 1.63
C ILE A 19 20.27 -11.00 0.15
N ARG A 20 19.53 -12.00 -0.34
CA ARG A 20 19.59 -12.46 -1.74
C ARG A 20 18.60 -11.73 -2.64
N SER A 21 17.35 -11.57 -2.21
CA SER A 21 16.29 -11.05 -3.08
C SER A 21 16.29 -9.53 -3.22
N ARG A 22 16.81 -8.82 -2.21
CA ARG A 22 16.73 -7.35 -2.07
C ARG A 22 15.31 -6.78 -2.23
N ILE A 23 14.27 -7.59 -2.03
CA ILE A 23 12.87 -7.17 -2.12
C ILE A 23 12.55 -6.29 -0.91
N THR A 24 12.24 -5.03 -1.14
CA THR A 24 11.84 -4.08 -0.09
C THR A 24 10.33 -3.84 -0.10
N THR A 25 9.80 -3.35 1.02
CA THR A 25 8.41 -2.88 1.13
C THR A 25 8.17 -1.53 0.45
N GLY A 26 9.20 -0.88 -0.10
CA GLY A 26 9.12 0.48 -0.61
C GLY A 26 8.13 0.69 -1.76
N LYS A 27 8.03 -0.25 -2.70
CA LYS A 27 7.06 -0.18 -3.82
C LYS A 27 5.60 -0.24 -3.30
N PRO A 28 5.20 -1.28 -2.53
CA PRO A 28 3.89 -1.32 -1.87
C PRO A 28 3.61 -0.12 -0.97
N GLU A 29 4.60 0.35 -0.20
CA GLU A 29 4.46 1.53 0.66
C GLU A 29 4.21 2.82 -0.12
N GLY A 30 4.87 2.99 -1.27
CA GLY A 30 4.63 4.10 -2.18
C GLY A 30 3.19 4.11 -2.70
N ILE A 31 2.65 2.93 -3.06
CA ILE A 31 1.25 2.78 -3.48
C ILE A 31 0.33 3.13 -2.30
N ASN A 32 0.58 2.57 -1.11
CA ASN A 32 -0.21 2.86 0.09
C ASN A 32 -0.21 4.35 0.45
N ARG A 33 0.93 5.05 0.29
CA ARG A 33 1.02 6.50 0.50
C ARG A 33 0.12 7.27 -0.45
N ARG A 34 0.07 6.88 -1.74
CA ARG A 34 -0.81 7.51 -2.74
C ARG A 34 -2.28 7.27 -2.43
N ILE A 35 -2.66 6.04 -2.06
CA ILE A 35 -4.03 5.69 -1.65
C ILE A 35 -4.46 6.53 -0.44
N LYS A 36 -3.62 6.59 0.61
CA LYS A 36 -3.89 7.42 1.80
C LYS A 36 -3.99 8.91 1.49
N ALA A 37 -3.19 9.41 0.54
CA ALA A 37 -3.28 10.81 0.10
C ALA A 37 -4.62 11.09 -0.62
N ALA A 38 -5.07 10.19 -1.48
CA ALA A 38 -6.36 10.32 -2.15
C ALA A 38 -7.53 10.25 -1.15
N ALA A 39 -7.49 9.31 -0.21
CA ALA A 39 -8.51 9.19 0.84
C ALA A 39 -8.60 10.43 1.73
N ARG A 40 -7.47 11.07 2.05
CA ARG A 40 -7.47 12.35 2.78
C ARG A 40 -8.10 13.49 1.98
N ARG A 41 -7.92 13.51 0.65
CA ARG A 41 -8.45 14.57 -0.22
C ARG A 41 -9.95 14.45 -0.46
N THR A 42 -10.53 13.27 -0.35
CA THR A 42 -11.97 13.04 -0.53
C THR A 42 -12.81 13.26 0.73
N PHE A 43 -12.18 13.55 1.88
CA PHE A 43 -12.85 13.69 3.19
C PHE A 43 -13.73 12.48 3.58
N GLY A 44 -13.46 11.30 2.99
CA GLY A 44 -14.24 10.08 3.19
C GLY A 44 -14.99 9.63 1.92
N PHE A 45 -14.84 8.36 1.58
CA PHE A 45 -15.60 7.77 0.47
C PHE A 45 -17.01 7.40 0.94
N LYS A 46 -18.03 7.90 0.23
CA LYS A 46 -19.44 7.61 0.53
C LYS A 46 -19.85 6.16 0.24
N SER A 47 -19.08 5.47 -0.62
CA SER A 47 -19.27 4.05 -0.94
C SER A 47 -17.91 3.37 -1.08
N PHE A 48 -17.85 2.11 -0.65
CA PHE A 48 -16.70 1.25 -0.87
C PHE A 48 -16.38 1.08 -2.36
N GLU A 49 -17.39 1.13 -3.22
CA GLU A 49 -17.19 1.03 -4.67
C GLU A 49 -16.32 2.18 -5.19
N TYR A 50 -16.62 3.42 -4.80
CA TYR A 50 -15.79 4.58 -5.16
C TYR A 50 -14.37 4.48 -4.60
N TYR A 51 -14.22 3.98 -3.37
CA TYR A 51 -12.91 3.74 -2.77
C TYR A 51 -12.09 2.74 -3.59
N ARG A 52 -12.71 1.59 -3.93
CA ARG A 52 -12.11 0.53 -4.74
C ARG A 52 -11.71 1.04 -6.12
N THR A 53 -12.60 1.78 -6.79
CA THR A 53 -12.31 2.38 -8.11
C THR A 53 -11.11 3.32 -8.04
N ILE A 54 -11.05 4.20 -7.05
CA ILE A 54 -9.90 5.11 -6.90
C ILE A 54 -8.60 4.37 -6.58
N ILE A 55 -8.64 3.29 -5.80
CA ILE A 55 -7.46 2.42 -5.60
C ILE A 55 -6.97 1.87 -6.94
N TYR A 56 -7.86 1.32 -7.77
CA TYR A 56 -7.50 0.79 -9.08
C TYR A 56 -6.90 1.85 -9.99
N LEU A 57 -7.51 3.04 -10.05
CA LEU A 57 -7.00 4.17 -10.83
C LEU A 57 -5.61 4.61 -10.37
N ILE A 58 -5.38 4.72 -9.05
CA ILE A 58 -4.08 5.10 -8.49
C ILE A 58 -3.02 4.05 -8.79
N ALA A 59 -3.34 2.77 -8.59
CA ALA A 59 -2.43 1.65 -8.83
C ALA A 59 -2.04 1.55 -10.32
N ALA A 60 -3.01 1.71 -11.22
CA ALA A 60 -2.81 1.70 -12.67
C ALA A 60 -2.26 3.03 -13.25
N LYS A 61 -2.21 4.10 -12.45
CA LYS A 61 -1.89 5.47 -12.88
C LYS A 61 -2.83 5.99 -13.98
N LEU A 62 -4.11 5.65 -13.89
CA LEU A 62 -5.14 6.05 -14.85
C LEU A 62 -5.86 7.33 -14.40
N ALA A 63 -6.17 8.21 -15.35
CA ALA A 63 -7.01 9.38 -15.11
C ALA A 63 -8.50 9.01 -15.25
N LEU A 64 -9.37 9.71 -14.55
CA LEU A 64 -10.80 9.57 -14.81
C LEU A 64 -11.10 10.12 -16.21
N PRO A 65 -11.83 9.38 -17.06
CA PRO A 65 -12.41 9.97 -18.25
C PRO A 65 -13.44 11.00 -17.79
N VAL A 66 -13.06 12.27 -17.78
CA VAL A 66 -14.02 13.36 -17.63
C VAL A 66 -14.69 13.53 -18.98
N SER A 67 -15.99 13.27 -19.03
CA SER A 67 -16.80 13.66 -20.18
C SER A 67 -16.72 15.18 -20.29
N ALA A 68 -16.11 15.68 -21.37
CA ALA A 68 -16.16 17.09 -21.74
C ALA A 68 -17.60 17.49 -22.11
#